data_AF-A0A521X545-F1
#
_entry.id   AF-A0A521X545-F1
#
_cell.length_a   1.000
_cell.length_b   1.000
_cell.length_c   1.000
_cell.angle_alpha   90.00
_cell.angle_beta   90.00
_cell.angle_gamma   90.00
#
_symmetry.space_group_name_H-M   'P 1'
#
loop_
_entity.id
_entity.type
_entity.pdbx_description
1 polymer ?
#
loop_
_entity_poly.entity_id
_entity_poly.type
_entity_poly.pdbx_seq_one_letter_code
_entity_poly.pdbx_strand_id
1 'polypeptide(L)'
;MKLLTQYLWLCWFINNPADLVPSKSFMWKTVVFYLISGCIVEGLIADPADGSLEVFLRTIMAFSSIAVLLLIVKKWQYFNQLFTAIFVCENFIMTLAIAAEALDFVMVMNREEYREEISISLAVLLVGWYLAIVGYILRQFFSYKTGVSVILAFSYFVLTYGIPMLVMDI
;
A
#
# COMPACT_ATOMS: atom_id res chain seq x y z
N MET A 1 8.44 12.65 -14.65
CA MET A 1 6.97 12.52 -14.80
C MET A 1 6.56 11.23 -15.52
N LYS A 2 7.16 10.84 -16.66
CA LYS A 2 6.87 9.54 -17.33
C LYS A 2 6.92 8.31 -16.40
N LEU A 3 7.92 8.23 -15.52
CA LEU A 3 8.09 7.10 -14.60
C LEU A 3 6.94 6.96 -13.58
N LEU A 4 6.53 8.07 -12.94
CA LEU A 4 5.42 8.08 -11.97
C LEU A 4 4.11 7.65 -12.65
N THR A 5 3.84 8.18 -13.83
CA THR A 5 2.65 7.78 -14.60
C THR A 5 2.71 6.28 -14.92
N GLN A 6 3.86 5.75 -15.34
CA GLN A 6 4.03 4.31 -15.58
C GLN A 6 3.78 3.45 -14.33
N TYR A 7 4.18 3.91 -13.14
CA TYR A 7 3.83 3.24 -11.88
C TYR A 7 2.33 3.40 -11.53
N LEU A 8 1.67 4.50 -11.87
CA LEU A 8 0.22 4.60 -11.71
C LEU A 8 -0.52 3.61 -12.62
N TRP A 9 -0.10 3.49 -13.88
CA TRP A 9 -0.62 2.48 -14.81
C TRP A 9 -0.36 1.03 -14.31
N LEU A 10 0.70 0.81 -13.52
CA LEU A 10 0.94 -0.49 -12.87
C LEU A 10 -0.16 -0.81 -11.84
N CYS A 11 -0.66 0.18 -11.10
CA CYS A 11 -1.77 0.00 -10.15
C CYS A 11 -3.11 -0.33 -10.84
N TRP A 12 -3.17 -0.15 -12.17
CA TRP A 12 -4.25 -0.58 -13.05
C TRP A 12 -3.92 -1.86 -13.84
N PHE A 13 -2.88 -2.61 -13.44
CA PHE A 13 -2.46 -3.87 -14.06
C PHE A 13 -1.96 -3.76 -15.51
N ILE A 14 -1.67 -2.55 -16.00
CA ILE A 14 -1.34 -2.33 -17.43
C ILE A 14 0.15 -2.52 -17.70
N ASN A 15 1.02 -2.04 -16.80
CA ASN A 15 2.47 -2.13 -17.00
C ASN A 15 3.07 -3.35 -16.30
N ASN A 16 4.22 -3.82 -16.81
CA ASN A 16 5.01 -4.83 -16.16
C ASN A 16 5.96 -4.16 -15.15
N PRO A 17 5.92 -4.56 -13.86
CA PRO A 17 6.76 -3.93 -12.85
C PRO A 17 8.24 -4.29 -12.98
N ALA A 18 8.59 -5.38 -13.67
CA ALA A 18 9.98 -5.78 -13.91
C ALA A 18 10.71 -4.86 -14.91
N ASP A 19 9.97 -4.14 -15.76
CA ASP A 19 10.52 -3.20 -16.75
C ASP A 19 10.74 -1.80 -16.15
N LEU A 20 10.26 -1.57 -14.93
CA LEU A 20 10.36 -0.28 -14.24
C LEU A 20 11.61 -0.28 -13.35
N VAL A 21 12.65 0.42 -13.80
CA VAL A 21 13.90 0.59 -13.05
C VAL A 21 13.92 1.96 -12.39
N PRO A 22 13.59 2.08 -11.08
CA PRO A 22 13.64 3.36 -10.38
C PRO A 22 15.09 3.71 -10.01
N SER A 23 15.39 5.01 -9.98
CA SER A 23 16.61 5.49 -9.36
C SER A 23 16.49 5.46 -7.83
N LYS A 24 17.60 5.30 -7.11
CA LYS A 24 17.61 5.33 -5.62
C LYS A 24 17.00 6.63 -5.06
N SER A 25 17.21 7.75 -5.75
CA SER A 25 16.63 9.04 -5.39
C SER A 25 15.10 9.04 -5.53
N PHE A 26 14.57 8.37 -6.56
CA PHE A 26 13.12 8.25 -6.74
C PHE A 26 12.48 7.42 -5.63
N MET A 27 13.08 6.28 -5.28
CA MET A 27 12.61 5.42 -4.17
C MET A 27 12.51 6.21 -2.85
N TRP A 28 13.58 6.92 -2.46
CA TRP A 28 13.57 7.71 -1.22
C TRP A 28 12.55 8.85 -1.26
N LYS A 29 12.34 9.49 -2.41
CA LYS A 29 11.28 10.50 -2.55
C LYS A 29 9.89 9.90 -2.35
N THR A 30 9.64 8.69 -2.85
CA THR A 30 8.36 7.98 -2.63
C THR A 30 8.17 7.63 -1.15
N VAL A 31 9.20 7.17 -0.46
CA VAL A 31 9.13 6.87 0.98
C VAL A 31 8.89 8.11 1.80
N VAL A 32 9.64 9.18 1.53
CA VAL A 32 9.48 10.46 2.25
C VAL A 32 8.10 11.03 1.98
N PHE A 33 7.62 10.96 0.74
CA PHE A 33 6.27 11.39 0.40
C PHE A 33 5.22 10.58 1.18
N TYR A 34 5.35 9.25 1.21
CA TYR A 34 4.46 8.36 1.95
C TYR A 34 4.45 8.64 3.46
N LEU A 35 5.63 8.82 4.06
CA LEU A 35 5.73 9.11 5.50
C LEU A 35 5.10 10.46 5.83
N ILE A 36 5.39 11.50 5.05
CA ILE A 36 4.84 12.84 5.29
C ILE A 36 3.32 12.83 5.05
N SER A 37 2.85 12.26 3.95
CA SER A 37 1.42 12.20 3.65
C SER A 37 0.67 11.34 4.65
N GLY A 38 1.22 10.17 5.00
CA GLY A 38 0.66 9.26 5.99
C GLY A 38 0.56 9.91 7.36
N CYS A 39 1.63 10.50 7.89
CA CYS A 39 1.58 11.14 9.21
C CYS A 39 0.60 12.33 9.26
N ILE A 40 0.46 13.09 8.17
CA ILE A 40 -0.52 14.18 8.10
C ILE A 40 -1.94 13.61 8.13
N VAL A 41 -2.21 12.58 7.33
CA VAL A 41 -3.56 12.00 7.18
C VAL A 41 -3.97 11.24 8.43
N GLU A 42 -3.15 10.31 8.89
CA GLU A 42 -3.45 9.51 10.07
C GLU A 42 -3.45 10.39 11.34
N GLY A 43 -2.62 11.44 11.39
CA GLY A 43 -2.69 12.44 12.46
C GLY A 43 -3.87 13.43 12.36
N LEU A 44 -4.61 13.44 11.25
CA LEU A 44 -5.90 14.15 11.13
C LEU A 44 -7.07 13.26 11.53
N ILE A 45 -6.95 11.93 11.37
CA ILE A 45 -7.99 10.94 11.69
C ILE A 45 -7.91 10.52 13.17
N ALA A 46 -6.69 10.29 13.67
CA ALA A 46 -6.39 9.88 15.04
C ALA A 46 -5.52 10.92 15.76
N ASP A 47 -5.15 10.65 17.02
CA ASP A 47 -4.18 11.47 17.72
C ASP A 47 -2.86 11.51 16.92
N PRO A 48 -2.23 12.69 16.71
CA PRO A 48 -1.05 12.83 15.86
C PRO A 48 0.12 11.92 16.23
N ALA A 49 0.22 11.56 17.52
CA ALA A 49 1.23 10.64 18.02
C ALA A 49 0.97 9.21 17.54
N ASP A 50 -0.27 8.72 17.67
CA ASP A 50 -0.66 7.36 17.32
C ASP A 50 -0.68 7.18 15.80
N GLY A 51 -1.26 8.14 15.06
CA GLY A 51 -1.28 8.11 13.60
C GLY A 51 0.13 8.13 12.99
N SER A 52 1.05 8.92 13.56
CA SER A 52 2.45 8.90 13.11
C SER A 52 3.12 7.55 13.41
N LEU A 53 2.90 7.01 14.62
CA LEU A 53 3.48 5.73 15.04
C LEU A 53 3.01 4.59 14.13
N GLU A 54 1.73 4.55 13.77
CA GLU A 54 1.18 3.58 12.85
C GLU A 54 1.89 3.60 11.49
N VAL A 55 2.04 4.78 10.91
CA VAL A 55 2.66 4.97 9.59
C VAL A 55 4.13 4.55 9.61
N PHE A 56 4.86 4.88 10.68
CA PHE A 56 6.23 4.44 10.87
C PHE A 56 6.32 2.92 11.01
N LEU A 57 5.48 2.30 11.85
CA LEU A 57 5.50 0.85 12.06
C LEU A 57 5.17 0.12 10.76
N ARG A 58 4.14 0.57 10.03
CA ARG A 58 3.74 0.03 8.72
C ARG A 58 4.88 0.12 7.71
N THR A 59 5.60 1.25 7.68
CA THR A 59 6.78 1.43 6.81
C THR A 59 7.91 0.47 7.15
N ILE A 60 8.22 0.30 8.43
CA ILE A 60 9.26 -0.64 8.91
C ILE A 60 8.88 -2.08 8.56
N MET A 61 7.62 -2.46 8.79
CA MET A 61 7.10 -3.79 8.48
C MET A 61 7.08 -4.07 6.98
N ALA A 62 6.70 -3.09 6.16
CA ALA A 62 6.76 -3.21 4.70
C ALA A 62 8.20 -3.43 4.22
N PHE A 63 9.14 -2.62 4.72
CA PHE A 63 10.56 -2.71 4.35
C PHE A 63 11.16 -4.06 4.76
N SER A 64 10.92 -4.48 6.00
CA SER A 64 11.44 -5.75 6.52
C SER A 64 10.83 -6.95 5.78
N SER A 65 9.53 -6.94 5.50
CA SER A 65 8.84 -8.02 4.77
C SER A 65 9.37 -8.19 3.35
N ILE A 66 9.55 -7.09 2.62
CA ILE A 66 10.09 -7.10 1.26
C ILE A 66 11.57 -7.53 1.27
N ALA A 67 12.35 -7.06 2.24
CA ALA A 67 13.74 -7.45 2.40
C ALA A 67 13.87 -8.97 2.66
N VAL A 68 13.10 -9.50 3.62
CA VAL A 68 13.09 -10.94 3.93
C VAL A 68 12.67 -11.77 2.73
N LEU A 69 11.61 -11.36 2.02
CA LEU A 69 11.14 -12.06 0.82
C LEU A 69 12.25 -12.13 -0.25
N LEU A 70 12.95 -11.02 -0.51
CA LEU A 70 14.01 -10.98 -1.52
C LEU A 70 15.28 -11.72 -1.11
N LEU A 71 15.57 -11.81 0.20
CA LEU A 71 16.65 -12.65 0.72
C LEU A 71 16.33 -14.13 0.50
N ILE A 72 15.10 -14.57 0.78
CA ILE A 72 14.66 -15.95 0.56
C ILE A 72 14.75 -16.31 -0.93
N VAL A 73 14.32 -15.41 -1.82
CA VAL A 73 14.34 -15.64 -3.27
C VAL A 73 15.72 -15.38 -3.90
N LYS A 74 16.71 -14.95 -3.11
CA LYS A 74 18.08 -14.63 -3.54
C LYS A 74 18.14 -13.60 -4.68
N LYS A 75 17.18 -12.69 -4.74
CA LYS A 75 17.00 -11.68 -5.81
C LYS A 75 17.18 -10.25 -5.30
N TRP A 76 18.16 -10.02 -4.44
CA TRP A 76 18.40 -8.73 -3.77
C TRP A 76 18.54 -7.52 -4.72
N GLN A 77 19.02 -7.74 -5.96
CA GLN A 77 19.16 -6.69 -6.97
C GLN A 77 17.83 -5.99 -7.33
N TYR A 78 16.71 -6.68 -7.16
CA TYR A 78 15.37 -6.17 -7.47
C TYR A 78 14.72 -5.41 -6.32
N PHE A 79 15.42 -5.23 -5.18
CA PHE A 79 14.89 -4.56 -3.99
C PHE A 79 14.28 -3.20 -4.30
N ASN A 80 15.06 -2.31 -4.93
CA ASN A 80 14.58 -0.97 -5.23
C ASN A 80 13.37 -0.96 -6.16
N GLN A 81 13.31 -1.89 -7.12
CA GLN A 81 12.21 -1.97 -8.10
C GLN A 81 10.92 -2.45 -7.43
N LEU A 82 10.99 -3.58 -6.73
CA LEU A 82 9.84 -4.18 -6.05
C LEU A 82 9.30 -3.24 -4.96
N PHE A 83 10.20 -2.70 -4.15
CA PHE A 83 9.84 -1.79 -3.07
C PHE A 83 9.16 -0.52 -3.60
N THR A 84 9.74 0.13 -4.63
CA THR A 84 9.13 1.32 -5.24
C THR A 84 7.78 0.99 -5.88
N ALA A 85 7.65 -0.14 -6.57
CA ALA A 85 6.40 -0.55 -7.21
C ALA A 85 5.26 -0.70 -6.19
N ILE A 86 5.53 -1.39 -5.08
CA ILE A 86 4.54 -1.58 -4.01
C ILE A 86 4.21 -0.24 -3.36
N PHE A 87 5.22 0.55 -2.96
CA PHE A 87 4.98 1.82 -2.26
C PHE A 87 4.24 2.85 -3.12
N VAL A 88 4.51 2.94 -4.43
CA VAL A 88 3.75 3.86 -5.29
C VAL A 88 2.28 3.44 -5.37
N CYS A 89 2.00 2.13 -5.48
CA CYS A 89 0.61 1.68 -5.49
C CYS A 89 -0.06 1.75 -4.11
N GLU A 90 0.70 1.64 -3.04
CA GLU A 90 0.22 1.90 -1.69
C GLU A 90 -0.18 3.38 -1.52
N ASN A 91 0.65 4.33 -1.98
CA ASN A 91 0.29 5.75 -2.01
C ASN A 91 -0.97 6.01 -2.84
N PHE A 92 -1.13 5.32 -3.97
CA PHE A 92 -2.32 5.42 -4.81
C PHE A 92 -3.58 4.96 -4.07
N ILE A 93 -3.54 3.77 -3.45
CA ILE A 93 -4.65 3.23 -2.67
C ILE A 93 -4.93 4.11 -1.44
N MET A 94 -3.90 4.60 -0.75
CA MET A 94 -4.04 5.53 0.37
C MET A 94 -4.77 6.81 -0.02
N THR A 95 -4.45 7.38 -1.19
CA THR A 95 -5.14 8.57 -1.70
C THR A 95 -6.62 8.29 -1.96
N LEU A 96 -6.96 7.09 -2.45
CA LEU A 96 -8.35 6.68 -2.64
C LEU A 96 -9.06 6.43 -1.30
N ALA A 97 -8.37 5.88 -0.30
CA ALA A 97 -8.91 5.69 1.05
C ALA A 97 -9.26 7.04 1.70
N ILE A 98 -8.39 8.04 1.59
CA ILE A 98 -8.68 9.41 2.06
C ILE A 98 -9.92 9.99 1.37
N ALA A 99 -10.08 9.76 0.07
CA ALA A 99 -11.27 10.20 -0.65
C ALA A 99 -12.54 9.47 -0.18
N ALA A 100 -12.44 8.19 0.21
CA ALA A 100 -13.53 7.43 0.79
C ALA A 100 -13.94 7.94 2.18
N GLU A 101 -12.97 8.29 3.03
CA GLU A 101 -13.22 8.92 4.34
C GLU A 101 -13.85 10.32 4.19
N ALA A 102 -13.36 11.11 3.23
CA ALA A 102 -13.96 12.41 2.93
C ALA A 102 -15.41 12.27 2.43
N LEU A 103 -15.71 11.24 1.64
CA LEU A 103 -17.07 10.91 1.22
C LEU A 103 -17.93 10.51 2.43
N ASP A 104 -17.40 9.69 3.33
CA ASP A 104 -18.08 9.29 4.57
C ASP A 104 -18.44 10.51 5.41
N PHE A 105 -17.51 11.45 5.60
CA PHE A 105 -17.76 12.71 6.30
C PHE A 105 -18.91 13.53 5.66
N VAL A 106 -18.96 13.60 4.33
CA VAL A 106 -20.06 14.27 3.62
C VAL A 106 -21.39 13.53 3.81
N MET A 107 -21.38 12.19 3.78
CA MET A 107 -22.57 11.37 4.04
C MET A 107 -23.10 11.54 5.48
N VAL A 108 -22.21 11.73 6.46
CA VAL A 108 -22.58 12.10 7.85
C VAL A 108 -23.33 13.42 7.88
N MET A 109 -22.81 14.43 7.17
CA MET A 109 -23.46 15.75 7.14
C MET A 109 -24.85 15.70 6.50
N ASN A 110 -25.05 14.84 5.49
CA ASN A 110 -26.32 14.70 4.77
C ASN A 110 -27.31 13.72 5.43
N ARG A 111 -26.93 13.03 6.51
CA ARG A 111 -27.73 12.00 7.21
C ARG A 111 -28.23 10.88 6.29
N GLU A 112 -27.35 10.36 5.45
CA GLU A 112 -27.66 9.23 4.58
C GLU A 112 -27.86 7.93 5.38
N GLU A 113 -28.91 7.18 5.07
CA GLU A 113 -29.32 5.96 5.79
C GLU A 113 -28.37 4.78 5.50
N TYR A 114 -27.78 4.73 4.30
CA TYR A 114 -26.90 3.64 3.83
C TYR A 114 -25.40 3.91 4.04
N ARG A 115 -25.04 4.88 4.89
CA ARG A 115 -23.65 5.31 5.10
C ARG A 115 -22.71 4.14 5.44
N GLU A 116 -23.07 3.34 6.44
CA GLU A 116 -22.22 2.26 6.94
C GLU A 116 -21.96 1.20 5.86
N GLU A 117 -23.00 0.82 5.11
CA GLU A 117 -22.90 -0.16 4.03
C GLU A 117 -21.99 0.34 2.90
N ILE A 118 -22.08 1.63 2.53
CA ILE A 118 -21.26 2.24 1.49
C ILE A 118 -19.79 2.31 1.95
N SER A 119 -19.54 2.78 3.17
CA SER A 119 -18.19 2.91 3.71
C SER A 119 -17.49 1.55 3.83
N ILE A 120 -18.17 0.54 4.40
CA ILE A 120 -17.64 -0.81 4.52
C ILE A 120 -17.39 -1.43 3.14
N SER A 121 -18.32 -1.25 2.19
CA SER A 121 -18.16 -1.78 0.82
C SER A 121 -16.95 -1.16 0.11
N LEU A 122 -16.74 0.15 0.27
CA LEU A 122 -15.57 0.85 -0.29
C LEU A 122 -14.27 0.34 0.35
N ALA A 123 -14.23 0.17 1.68
CA ALA A 123 -13.07 -0.36 2.37
C ALA A 123 -12.70 -1.77 1.86
N VAL A 124 -13.68 -2.68 1.77
CA VAL A 124 -13.46 -4.04 1.25
C VAL A 124 -12.98 -4.02 -0.20
N LEU A 125 -13.54 -3.14 -1.04
CA LEU A 125 -13.13 -2.97 -2.43
C LEU A 125 -11.67 -2.50 -2.52
N LEU A 126 -11.28 -1.50 -1.73
CA LEU A 126 -9.92 -0.96 -1.73
C LEU A 126 -8.89 -1.97 -1.24
N VAL A 127 -9.20 -2.73 -0.18
CA VAL A 127 -8.35 -3.82 0.31
C VAL A 127 -8.22 -4.92 -0.75
N GLY A 128 -9.34 -5.34 -1.37
CA GLY A 128 -9.33 -6.31 -2.45
C GLY A 128 -8.50 -5.85 -3.65
N TRP A 129 -8.62 -4.58 -4.01
CA TRP A 129 -7.84 -3.96 -5.09
C TRP A 129 -6.35 -3.95 -4.76
N TYR A 130 -5.99 -3.56 -3.54
CA TYR A 130 -4.60 -3.57 -3.07
C TYR A 130 -3.98 -4.98 -3.13
N LEU A 131 -4.69 -5.98 -2.61
CA LEU A 131 -4.25 -7.39 -2.66
C LEU A 131 -4.07 -7.87 -4.11
N ALA A 132 -4.98 -7.47 -5.00
CA ALA A 132 -4.85 -7.77 -6.42
C ALA A 132 -3.60 -7.12 -7.03
N ILE A 133 -3.33 -5.83 -6.75
CA ILE A 133 -2.12 -5.13 -7.22
C ILE A 133 -0.85 -5.83 -6.73
N VAL A 134 -0.73 -6.06 -5.42
CA VAL A 134 0.47 -6.68 -4.85
C VAL A 134 0.64 -8.10 -5.39
N GLY A 135 -0.44 -8.87 -5.49
CA GLY A 135 -0.42 -10.21 -6.09
C GLY A 135 0.04 -10.18 -7.55
N TYR A 136 -0.42 -9.21 -8.33
CA TYR A 136 0.04 -9.02 -9.70
C TYR A 136 1.53 -8.64 -9.77
N ILE A 137 1.99 -7.73 -8.90
CA ILE A 137 3.40 -7.32 -8.84
C ILE A 137 4.29 -8.53 -8.54
N LEU A 138 3.97 -9.29 -7.49
CA LEU A 138 4.72 -10.47 -7.10
C LEU A 138 4.70 -11.55 -8.18
N ARG A 139 3.56 -11.75 -8.85
CA ARG A 139 3.43 -12.67 -9.98
C ARG A 139 4.39 -12.29 -11.12
N GLN A 140 4.43 -11.03 -11.52
CA GLN A 140 5.26 -10.59 -12.64
C GLN A 140 6.76 -10.59 -12.30
N PHE A 141 7.14 -10.19 -11.09
CA PHE A 141 8.55 -10.16 -10.68
C PHE A 141 9.17 -11.55 -10.51
N PHE A 142 8.41 -12.48 -9.95
CA PHE A 142 8.92 -13.81 -9.59
C PHE A 142 8.48 -14.91 -10.55
N SER A 143 7.67 -14.58 -11.56
CA SER A 143 7.05 -15.55 -12.48
C SER A 143 6.30 -16.67 -11.74
N TYR A 144 5.75 -16.38 -10.57
CA TYR A 144 5.02 -17.34 -9.75
C TYR A 144 3.63 -17.64 -10.32
N LYS A 145 3.08 -18.80 -9.93
CA LYS A 145 1.67 -19.13 -10.20
C LYS A 145 0.77 -18.18 -9.40
N THR A 146 -0.37 -17.79 -9.98
CA THR A 146 -1.32 -16.84 -9.37
C THR A 146 -1.66 -17.16 -7.92
N GLY A 147 -1.89 -18.44 -7.57
CA GLY A 147 -2.21 -18.83 -6.20
C GLY A 147 -1.10 -18.49 -5.19
N VAL A 148 0.16 -18.73 -5.54
CA VAL A 148 1.31 -18.41 -4.66
C VAL A 148 1.45 -16.91 -4.49
N SER A 149 1.26 -16.14 -5.56
CA SER A 149 1.33 -14.68 -5.51
C SER A 149 0.23 -14.06 -4.65
N VAL A 150 -0.98 -14.60 -4.70
CA VAL A 150 -2.09 -14.14 -3.84
C VAL A 150 -1.83 -14.48 -2.38
N ILE A 151 -1.35 -15.69 -2.08
CA ILE A 151 -0.99 -16.08 -0.70
C ILE A 151 0.10 -15.14 -0.17
N LEU A 152 1.15 -14.87 -0.96
CA LEU A 152 2.22 -13.97 -0.55
C LEU A 152 1.73 -12.52 -0.39
N ALA A 153 0.83 -12.04 -1.25
CA ALA A 153 0.24 -10.71 -1.13
C ALA A 153 -0.61 -10.59 0.15
N PHE A 154 -1.39 -11.63 0.47
CA PHE A 154 -2.18 -11.68 1.69
C PHE A 154 -1.28 -11.76 2.93
N SER A 155 -0.25 -12.60 2.93
CA SER A 155 0.73 -12.66 4.02
C SER A 155 1.44 -11.32 4.21
N TYR A 156 1.84 -10.66 3.12
CA TYR A 156 2.43 -9.33 3.16
C TYR A 156 1.46 -8.29 3.75
N PHE A 157 0.19 -8.32 3.36
CA PHE A 157 -0.83 -7.43 3.91
C PHE A 157 -1.02 -7.64 5.42
N VAL A 158 -1.15 -8.89 5.89
CA VAL A 158 -1.29 -9.19 7.33
C VAL A 158 -0.06 -8.74 8.12
N LEU A 159 1.15 -8.96 7.61
CA LEU A 159 2.38 -8.52 8.26
C LEU A 159 2.49 -7.00 8.31
N THR A 160 2.07 -6.31 7.25
CA THR A 160 2.25 -4.87 7.09
C THR A 160 1.16 -4.06 7.78
N TYR A 161 -0.08 -4.55 7.81
CA TYR A 161 -1.24 -3.83 8.35
C TYR A 161 -1.81 -4.49 9.61
N GLY A 162 -1.88 -5.83 9.64
CA GLY A 162 -2.45 -6.56 10.77
C GLY A 162 -1.60 -6.46 12.03
N ILE A 163 -0.27 -6.60 11.92
CA ILE A 163 0.62 -6.50 13.09
C ILE A 163 0.61 -5.09 13.71
N PRO A 164 0.74 -3.99 12.96
CA PRO A 164 0.62 -2.66 13.56
C PRO A 164 -0.69 -2.42 14.28
N MET A 165 -1.84 -2.79 13.70
CA MET A 165 -3.13 -2.65 14.37
C MET A 165 -3.14 -3.40 15.70
N LEU A 166 -2.68 -4.65 15.73
CA LEU A 166 -2.61 -5.44 16.96
C LEU A 166 -1.68 -4.84 18.03
N VAL A 167 -0.64 -4.11 17.62
CA VAL A 167 0.28 -3.45 18.56
C VAL A 167 -0.32 -2.17 19.13
N MET A 168 -1.14 -1.46 18.36
CA MET A 168 -1.77 -0.22 18.82
C MET A 168 -3.03 -0.46 19.68
N ASP A 169 -3.68 -1.62 19.53
CA ASP A 169 -4.84 -2.00 20.35
C ASP A 169 -4.47 -2.59 21.74
N ILE A 170 -3.18 -2.72 22.08
CA ILE A 170 -2.66 -3.25 23.36
C ILE A 170 -2.25 -2.11 24.30
#